data_AF-A0A1U7X7D2-F1
#
_entry.id   AF-A0A1U7X7D2-F1
#
_cell.length_a   1.000
_cell.length_b   1.000
_cell.length_c   1.000
_cell.angle_alpha   90.00
_cell.angle_beta   90.00
_cell.angle_gamma   90.00
#
_symmetry.space_group_name_H-M   'P 1'
#
loop_
_entity.id
_entity.type
_entity.pdbx_description
1 polymer ?
#
loop_
_entity_poly.entity_id
_entity_poly.type
_entity_poly.pdbx_seq_one_letter_code
_entity_poly.pdbx_strand_id
1 'polypeptide(L)'
;MRECAKILSQFNRGTSAMQHYVGLCPMFDVEVMNADAELVLGDQGAQPSPSNVARGLSSIFKEITETVRKEAATIAAVFPSPNDVMSILVQRVLEDRVPKLLEKLLLKPSLVSAPPMEEGGLILYLRLLAVAYGKTQELARYLRGVGCGDLDVEGRNAFHHLNFANIFFNFFVV
;
A
#
# COMPACT_ATOMS: atom_id res chain seq x y z
N MET A 1 -16.57 -21.20 -9.98
CA MET A 1 -15.72 -20.54 -8.97
C MET A 1 -16.32 -20.54 -7.57
N ARG A 2 -17.52 -19.98 -7.32
CA ARG A 2 -18.15 -19.96 -5.98
C ARG A 2 -18.28 -21.34 -5.33
N GLU A 3 -18.78 -22.35 -6.05
CA GLU A 3 -18.91 -23.71 -5.50
C GLU A 3 -17.55 -24.34 -5.16
N CYS A 4 -16.52 -24.08 -5.96
CA CYS A 4 -15.15 -24.49 -5.65
C CYS A 4 -14.65 -23.81 -4.35
N ALA A 5 -14.91 -22.52 -4.17
CA ALA A 5 -14.54 -21.78 -2.96
C ALA A 5 -15.26 -22.32 -1.72
N LYS A 6 -16.53 -22.73 -1.84
CA LYS A 6 -17.27 -23.40 -0.75
C LYS A 6 -16.61 -24.73 -0.37
N ILE A 7 -16.24 -25.56 -1.34
CA ILE A 7 -15.55 -26.83 -1.07
C ILE A 7 -14.20 -26.58 -0.39
N LEU A 8 -13.40 -25.65 -0.91
CA LEU A 8 -12.11 -25.29 -0.31
C LEU A 8 -12.26 -24.71 1.11
N SER A 9 -13.36 -24.02 1.41
CA SER A 9 -13.62 -23.52 2.77
C SER A 9 -13.75 -24.63 3.81
N GLN A 10 -14.08 -25.87 3.41
CA GLN A 10 -14.11 -27.02 4.31
C GLN A 10 -12.71 -27.48 4.73
N PHE A 11 -11.66 -27.08 4.00
CA PHE A 11 -10.26 -27.40 4.29
C PHE A 11 -9.54 -26.17 4.84
N ASN A 12 -9.19 -26.19 6.13
CA ASN A 12 -8.52 -25.07 6.82
C ASN A 12 -9.25 -23.72 6.68
N ARG A 13 -10.59 -23.74 6.71
CA ARG A 13 -11.45 -22.55 6.52
C ARG A 13 -11.22 -21.82 5.18
N GLY A 14 -10.56 -22.46 4.21
CA GLY A 14 -10.22 -21.85 2.92
C GLY A 14 -9.11 -20.80 2.98
N THR A 15 -8.40 -20.66 4.10
CA THR A 15 -7.35 -19.63 4.27
C THR A 15 -6.26 -19.69 3.21
N SER A 16 -5.81 -20.88 2.81
CA SER A 16 -4.82 -21.05 1.73
C SER A 16 -5.34 -20.54 0.39
N ALA A 17 -6.61 -20.80 0.07
CA ALA A 17 -7.24 -20.32 -1.16
C ALA A 17 -7.42 -18.79 -1.16
N MET A 18 -7.74 -18.20 0.00
CA MET A 18 -7.84 -16.75 0.16
C MET A 18 -6.49 -16.07 -0.04
N GLN A 19 -5.43 -16.59 0.61
CA GLN A 19 -4.07 -16.07 0.47
C GLN A 19 -3.55 -16.22 -0.97
N HIS A 20 -3.79 -17.38 -1.59
CA HIS A 20 -3.41 -17.64 -2.97
C HIS A 20 -4.12 -16.70 -3.95
N TYR A 21 -5.42 -16.47 -3.77
CA TYR A 21 -6.18 -15.52 -4.58
C TYR A 21 -5.58 -14.12 -4.51
N VAL A 22 -5.37 -13.59 -3.30
CA VAL A 22 -4.77 -12.26 -3.12
C VAL A 22 -3.35 -12.19 -3.70
N GLY A 23 -2.57 -13.28 -3.56
CA GLY A 23 -1.23 -13.36 -4.12
C GLY A 23 -1.17 -13.36 -5.66
N LEU A 24 -2.27 -13.70 -6.33
CA LEU A 24 -2.39 -13.67 -7.78
C LEU A 24 -2.94 -12.34 -8.32
N CYS A 25 -3.38 -11.40 -7.47
CA CYS A 25 -3.83 -10.10 -7.95
C CYS A 25 -2.68 -9.41 -8.71
N PRO A 26 -2.86 -9.05 -9.99
CA PRO A 26 -1.78 -8.50 -10.83
C PRO A 26 -1.12 -7.24 -10.27
N MET A 27 -1.85 -6.54 -9.40
CA MET A 27 -1.40 -5.32 -8.73
C MET A 27 -0.19 -5.54 -7.79
N PHE A 28 0.10 -6.79 -7.41
CA PHE A 28 1.27 -7.18 -6.61
C PHE A 28 2.42 -7.75 -7.46
N ASP A 29 2.30 -7.71 -8.77
CA ASP A 29 3.40 -8.09 -9.67
C ASP A 29 4.57 -7.11 -9.51
N VAL A 30 5.79 -7.65 -9.44
CA VAL A 30 7.01 -6.87 -9.25
C VAL A 30 7.21 -5.89 -10.39
N GLU A 31 6.86 -6.25 -11.63
CA GLU A 31 6.99 -5.37 -12.79
C GLU A 31 6.05 -4.16 -12.68
N VAL A 32 4.80 -4.38 -12.26
CA VAL A 32 3.83 -3.31 -12.00
C VAL A 32 4.35 -2.37 -10.90
N MET A 33 4.85 -2.93 -9.80
CA MET A 33 5.38 -2.16 -8.69
C MET A 33 6.69 -1.42 -9.03
N ASN A 34 7.47 -1.91 -9.99
CA ASN A 34 8.62 -1.21 -10.52
C ASN A 34 8.19 -0.03 -11.39
N ALA A 35 7.22 -0.23 -12.28
CA ALA A 35 6.65 0.83 -13.11
C ALA A 35 5.99 1.95 -12.27
N ASP A 36 5.33 1.60 -11.16
CA ASP A 36 4.78 2.59 -10.21
C ASP A 36 5.86 3.55 -9.71
N ALA A 37 7.04 3.04 -9.37
CA ALA A 37 8.14 3.84 -8.86
C ALA A 37 8.74 4.76 -9.94
N GLU A 38 8.90 4.26 -11.16
CA GLU A 38 9.35 5.05 -12.30
C GLU A 38 8.36 6.19 -12.62
N LEU A 39 7.06 5.92 -12.55
CA LEU A 39 6.02 6.92 -12.78
C LEU A 39 6.06 8.05 -11.74
N VAL A 40 6.32 7.72 -10.47
CA VAL A 40 6.38 8.70 -9.38
C VAL A 40 7.68 9.52 -9.42
N LEU A 41 8.81 8.87 -9.70
CA LEU A 41 10.12 9.50 -9.72
C LEU A 41 10.36 10.34 -10.99
N GLY A 42 9.73 9.99 -12.11
CA GLY A 42 9.90 10.68 -13.38
C GLY A 42 11.25 10.38 -14.05
N ASP A 43 11.76 11.33 -14.84
CA ASP A 43 12.99 11.15 -15.62
C ASP A 43 14.23 11.02 -14.71
N GLN A 44 15.06 10.02 -14.99
CA GLN A 44 16.25 9.70 -14.18
C GLN A 44 17.30 10.81 -14.32
N GLY A 45 17.37 11.69 -13.32
CA GLY A 45 18.37 12.78 -13.26
C GLY A 45 17.82 14.12 -12.82
N ALA A 46 16.49 14.30 -12.79
CA ALA A 46 15.86 15.48 -12.21
C ALA A 46 15.63 15.29 -10.71
N GLN A 47 15.91 16.33 -9.90
CA GLN A 47 15.59 16.30 -8.46
C GLN A 47 14.07 16.17 -8.26
N PRO A 48 13.61 15.22 -7.42
CA PRO A 48 12.18 14.97 -7.23
C PRO A 48 11.50 16.17 -6.58
N SER A 49 10.52 16.76 -7.28
CA SER A 49 9.72 17.87 -6.72
C SER A 49 8.57 17.34 -5.87
N PRO A 50 8.29 17.92 -4.69
CA PRO A 50 7.18 17.48 -3.84
C PRO A 50 5.81 17.49 -4.54
N SER A 51 5.59 18.42 -5.48
CA SER A 51 4.35 18.49 -6.27
C SER A 51 4.22 17.36 -7.29
N ASN A 52 5.32 16.97 -7.95
CA ASN A 52 5.30 15.86 -8.91
C ASN A 52 5.10 14.54 -8.17
N VAL A 53 5.81 14.34 -7.06
CA VAL A 53 5.65 13.17 -6.20
C VAL A 53 4.23 13.07 -5.66
N ALA A 54 3.64 14.18 -5.18
CA ALA A 54 2.25 14.19 -4.72
C ALA A 54 1.28 13.76 -5.83
N ARG A 55 1.51 14.20 -7.07
CA ARG A 55 0.69 13.84 -8.23
C ARG A 55 0.86 12.37 -8.61
N GLY A 56 2.10 11.89 -8.68
CA GLY A 56 2.43 10.49 -8.97
C GLY A 56 1.79 9.55 -7.95
N LEU A 57 2.01 9.80 -6.65
CA LEU A 57 1.40 9.03 -5.58
C LEU A 57 -0.13 9.06 -5.64
N SER A 58 -0.73 10.23 -5.94
CA SER A 58 -2.19 10.32 -6.11
C SER A 58 -2.69 9.44 -7.27
N SER A 59 -1.93 9.36 -8.37
CA SER A 59 -2.27 8.51 -9.51
C SER A 59 -2.19 7.03 -9.17
N ILE A 60 -1.07 6.59 -8.59
CA ILE A 60 -0.87 5.18 -8.20
C ILE A 60 -1.88 4.77 -7.13
N PHE A 61 -2.10 5.59 -6.12
CA PHE A 61 -3.08 5.27 -5.08
C PHE A 61 -4.49 5.23 -5.63
N LYS A 62 -4.85 6.10 -6.58
CA LYS A 62 -6.14 5.99 -7.28
C LYS A 62 -6.26 4.67 -8.02
N GLU A 63 -5.23 4.22 -8.73
CA GLU A 63 -5.23 2.92 -9.41
C GLU A 63 -5.37 1.74 -8.42
N ILE A 64 -4.64 1.76 -7.30
CA ILE A 64 -4.78 0.79 -6.21
C ILE A 64 -6.24 0.75 -5.75
N THR A 65 -6.83 1.91 -5.46
CA THR A 65 -8.21 1.98 -4.95
C THR A 65 -9.25 1.48 -5.96
N GLU A 66 -9.02 1.71 -7.25
CA GLU A 66 -9.87 1.20 -8.32
C GLU A 66 -9.78 -0.32 -8.41
N THR A 67 -8.55 -0.85 -8.36
CA THR A 67 -8.31 -2.29 -8.42
C THR A 67 -8.90 -2.99 -7.19
N VAL A 68 -8.69 -2.46 -5.98
CA VAL A 68 -9.31 -2.99 -4.76
C VAL A 68 -10.84 -3.00 -4.86
N ARG A 69 -11.45 -1.99 -5.48
CA ARG A 69 -12.91 -1.97 -5.68
C ARG A 69 -13.38 -3.08 -6.62
N LYS A 70 -12.64 -3.32 -7.72
CA LYS A 70 -12.91 -4.42 -8.66
C LYS A 70 -12.75 -5.78 -7.97
N GLU A 71 -11.67 -5.96 -7.22
CA GLU A 71 -11.43 -7.17 -6.44
C GLU A 71 -12.50 -7.40 -5.38
N ALA A 72 -12.98 -6.34 -4.71
CA ALA A 72 -14.07 -6.44 -3.73
C ALA A 72 -15.35 -7.02 -4.33
N ALA A 73 -15.72 -6.61 -5.56
CA ALA A 73 -16.88 -7.15 -6.27
C ALA A 73 -16.70 -8.65 -6.58
N THR A 74 -15.52 -9.05 -7.04
CA THR A 74 -15.19 -10.46 -7.30
C THR A 74 -15.19 -11.27 -6.00
N ILE A 75 -14.59 -10.75 -4.93
CA ILE A 75 -14.49 -11.40 -3.63
C ILE A 75 -15.88 -11.66 -3.05
N ALA A 76 -16.75 -10.64 -3.04
CA ALA A 76 -18.14 -10.76 -2.60
C ALA A 76 -18.92 -11.77 -3.43
N ALA A 77 -18.62 -11.89 -4.72
CA ALA A 77 -19.26 -12.85 -5.60
C ALA A 77 -18.72 -14.28 -5.45
N VAL A 78 -17.47 -14.49 -5.05
CA VAL A 78 -16.83 -15.82 -5.10
C VAL A 78 -16.68 -16.46 -3.73
N PHE A 79 -16.32 -15.70 -2.69
CA PHE A 79 -15.90 -16.27 -1.41
C PHE A 79 -17.04 -16.33 -0.38
N PRO A 80 -17.13 -17.42 0.42
CA PRO A 80 -18.09 -17.52 1.52
C PRO A 80 -17.89 -16.48 2.63
N SER A 81 -16.63 -16.06 2.87
CA SER A 81 -16.24 -15.10 3.90
C SER A 81 -15.50 -13.90 3.28
N PRO A 82 -16.20 -12.97 2.61
CA PRO A 82 -15.56 -11.90 1.84
C PRO A 82 -14.73 -10.93 2.70
N ASN A 83 -15.15 -10.64 3.93
CA ASN A 83 -14.44 -9.73 4.83
C ASN A 83 -13.04 -10.24 5.22
N ASP A 84 -12.87 -11.56 5.33
CA ASP A 84 -11.56 -12.15 5.67
C ASP A 84 -10.59 -11.99 4.49
N VAL A 85 -11.07 -12.19 3.25
CA VAL A 85 -10.27 -11.98 2.04
C VAL A 85 -9.94 -10.50 1.84
N MET A 86 -10.90 -9.62 2.08
CA MET A 86 -10.69 -8.17 2.03
C MET A 86 -9.64 -7.70 3.04
N SER A 87 -9.64 -8.28 4.24
CA SER A 87 -8.62 -7.97 5.26
C SER A 87 -7.22 -8.34 4.78
N ILE A 88 -7.06 -9.53 4.18
CA ILE A 88 -5.77 -9.98 3.61
C ILE A 88 -5.35 -9.07 2.44
N LEU A 89 -6.28 -8.69 1.57
CA LEU A 89 -6.01 -7.80 0.43
C LEU A 89 -5.53 -6.42 0.89
N VAL A 90 -6.27 -5.78 1.80
CA VAL A 90 -5.94 -4.45 2.33
C VAL A 90 -4.62 -4.49 3.12
N GLN A 91 -4.41 -5.54 3.91
CA GLN A 91 -3.15 -5.75 4.62
C GLN A 91 -1.98 -5.82 3.63
N ARG A 92 -2.08 -6.62 2.56
CA ARG A 92 -1.01 -6.75 1.57
C ARG A 92 -0.74 -5.44 0.81
N VAL A 93 -1.77 -4.64 0.54
CA VAL A 93 -1.57 -3.29 -0.03
C VAL A 93 -0.72 -2.42 0.90
N LEU A 94 -1.03 -2.42 2.20
CA LEU A 94 -0.36 -1.56 3.18
C LEU A 94 1.00 -2.09 3.67
N GLU A 95 1.21 -3.39 3.68
CA GLU A 95 2.45 -4.02 4.17
C GLU A 95 3.45 -4.37 3.07
N ASP A 96 3.00 -4.47 1.82
CA ASP A 96 3.86 -4.88 0.71
C ASP A 96 3.92 -3.82 -0.40
N ARG A 97 2.77 -3.50 -1.04
CA ARG A 97 2.76 -2.61 -2.21
C ARG A 97 3.20 -1.19 -1.88
N VAL A 98 2.60 -0.59 -0.85
CA VAL A 98 2.91 0.80 -0.45
C VAL A 98 4.34 0.94 0.09
N PRO A 99 4.83 0.11 1.02
CA PRO A 99 6.20 0.25 1.54
C PRO A 99 7.26 0.14 0.46
N LYS A 100 7.15 -0.83 -0.46
CA LYS A 100 8.10 -1.00 -1.56
C LYS A 100 8.14 0.20 -2.51
N LEU A 101 7.01 0.89 -2.72
CA LEU A 101 6.98 2.13 -3.48
C LEU A 101 7.68 3.26 -2.71
N LEU A 102 7.40 3.38 -1.40
CA LEU A 102 7.98 4.41 -0.54
C LEU A 102 9.49 4.22 -0.33
N GLU A 103 9.99 2.99 -0.24
CA GLU A 103 11.43 2.69 -0.12
C GLU A 103 12.23 3.22 -1.30
N LYS A 104 11.67 3.13 -2.51
CA LYS A 104 12.30 3.66 -3.74
C LYS A 104 12.21 5.18 -3.83
N LEU A 105 11.16 5.76 -3.26
CA LEU A 105 10.90 7.20 -3.28
C LEU A 105 11.70 7.95 -2.21
N LEU A 106 11.74 7.40 -1.00
CA LEU A 106 12.27 8.04 0.20
C LEU A 106 13.61 7.40 0.56
N LEU A 107 14.61 7.60 -0.29
CA LEU A 107 15.97 7.15 -0.01
C LEU A 107 16.47 7.81 1.28
N LYS A 108 16.73 6.99 2.31
CA LYS A 108 17.15 7.48 3.62
C LYS A 108 18.48 8.24 3.49
N PRO A 109 18.54 9.54 3.85
CA PRO A 109 19.78 10.28 3.81
C PRO A 109 20.75 9.73 4.86
N SER A 110 22.01 9.52 4.48
CA SER A 110 23.05 9.12 5.43
C SER A 110 23.62 10.35 6.13
N LEU A 111 23.90 10.26 7.44
CA LEU A 111 24.54 11.34 8.20
C LEU A 111 26.03 11.52 7.81
N VAL A 112 26.62 10.53 7.14
CA VAL A 112 28.03 10.55 6.69
C VAL A 112 28.16 11.23 5.32
N SER A 113 27.10 11.22 4.51
CA SER A 113 27.03 11.85 3.19
C SER A 113 25.72 12.62 3.07
N ALA A 114 25.58 13.69 3.85
CA ALA A 114 24.39 14.53 3.82
C ALA A 114 24.22 15.11 2.40
N PRO A 115 22.98 15.11 1.84
CA PRO A 115 22.75 15.66 0.52
C PRO A 115 23.14 17.13 0.50
N PRO A 116 23.85 17.59 -0.56
CA PRO A 116 24.32 18.96 -0.66
C PRO A 116 23.14 19.95 -0.60
N MET A 117 23.39 21.12 -0.04
CA MET A 117 22.35 22.13 0.19
C MET A 117 21.74 22.66 -1.13
N GLU A 118 22.51 22.56 -2.22
CA GLU A 118 22.13 22.89 -3.59
C GLU A 118 21.03 21.95 -4.15
N GLU A 119 20.94 20.72 -3.62
CA GLU A 119 19.91 19.72 -3.96
C GLU A 119 18.73 19.76 -2.97
N GLY A 120 18.66 20.76 -2.09
CA GLY A 120 17.60 20.92 -1.09
C GLY A 120 17.83 20.20 0.23
N GLY A 121 18.92 19.43 0.35
CA GLY A 121 19.39 18.81 1.59
C GLY A 121 18.33 17.97 2.32
N LEU A 122 18.45 17.87 3.65
CA LEU A 122 17.51 17.14 4.50
C LEU A 122 16.08 17.72 4.45
N ILE A 123 15.94 19.01 4.14
CA ILE A 123 14.63 19.68 4.05
C ILE A 123 13.81 19.10 2.90
N LEU A 124 14.42 18.81 1.74
CA LEU A 124 13.73 18.18 0.62
C LEU A 124 13.23 16.78 1.03
N TYR A 125 14.06 15.97 1.67
CA TYR A 125 13.68 14.67 2.19
C TYR A 125 12.45 14.76 3.12
N LEU A 126 12.47 15.67 4.10
CA LEU A 126 11.35 15.85 5.04
C LEU A 126 10.05 16.30 4.33
N ARG A 127 10.16 17.13 3.27
CA ARG A 127 9.01 17.52 2.46
C ARG A 127 8.43 16.34 1.68
N LEU A 128 9.29 15.52 1.08
CA LEU A 128 8.86 14.30 0.38
C LEU A 128 8.21 13.31 1.35
N LEU A 129 8.80 13.12 2.53
CA LEU A 129 8.25 12.29 3.59
C LEU A 129 6.87 12.77 4.03
N ALA A 130 6.69 14.08 4.25
CA ALA A 130 5.41 14.66 4.63
C ALA A 130 4.34 14.46 3.53
N VAL A 131 4.71 14.63 2.26
CA VAL A 131 3.82 14.38 1.11
C VAL A 131 3.42 12.91 1.05
N ALA A 132 4.39 12.00 1.14
CA ALA A 132 4.15 10.56 1.12
C ALA A 132 3.23 10.15 2.27
N TYR A 133 3.50 10.61 3.49
CA TYR A 133 2.68 10.36 4.66
C TYR A 133 1.22 10.82 4.46
N GLY A 134 1.03 12.07 4.01
CA GLY A 134 -0.30 12.62 3.76
C GLY A 134 -1.08 11.81 2.73
N LYS A 135 -0.44 11.43 1.62
CA LYS A 135 -1.06 10.64 0.55
C LYS A 135 -1.39 9.23 1.00
N THR A 136 -0.52 8.58 1.77
CA THR A 136 -0.79 7.23 2.28
C THR A 136 -1.95 7.28 3.29
N GLN A 137 -2.11 8.38 4.03
CA GLN A 137 -3.24 8.54 4.96
C GLN A 137 -4.57 8.68 4.22
N GLU A 138 -4.60 9.41 3.10
CA GLU A 138 -5.76 9.47 2.19
C GLU A 138 -6.13 8.06 1.69
N LEU A 139 -5.15 7.28 1.22
CA LEU A 139 -5.35 5.90 0.79
C LEU A 139 -5.92 5.01 1.91
N ALA A 140 -5.35 5.08 3.12
CA ALA A 140 -5.80 4.27 4.25
C ALA A 140 -7.26 4.58 4.65
N ARG A 141 -7.66 5.86 4.62
CA ARG A 141 -9.06 6.26 4.85
C ARG A 141 -9.99 5.66 3.80
N TYR A 142 -9.58 5.68 2.54
CA TYR A 142 -10.36 5.09 1.45
C TYR A 142 -10.51 3.57 1.61
N LEU A 143 -9.41 2.84 1.85
CA LEU A 143 -9.42 1.38 1.99
C LEU A 143 -10.31 0.91 3.14
N ARG A 144 -10.33 1.68 4.24
CA ARG A 144 -11.24 1.45 5.37
C ARG A 144 -12.72 1.48 4.93
N GLY A 145 -13.07 2.40 4.03
CA GLY A 145 -14.44 2.54 3.53
C GLY A 145 -14.90 1.46 2.55
N VAL A 146 -13.96 0.78 1.86
CA VAL A 146 -14.30 -0.18 0.79
C VAL A 146 -14.36 -1.63 1.26
N GLY A 147 -13.57 -2.03 2.27
CA GLY A 147 -13.33 -3.45 2.54
C GLY A 147 -13.60 -3.95 3.94
N CYS A 148 -13.89 -3.09 4.92
CA CYS A 148 -13.83 -3.47 6.33
C CYS A 148 -14.98 -2.90 7.17
N GLY A 149 -16.22 -2.93 6.67
CA GLY A 149 -17.40 -2.47 7.42
C GLY A 149 -17.37 -2.94 8.88
N ASP A 150 -17.56 -2.00 9.81
CA ASP A 150 -17.52 -2.15 11.27
C ASP A 150 -16.58 -3.26 11.77
N LEU A 151 -15.28 -3.06 11.62
CA LEU A 151 -14.31 -3.74 12.49
C LEU A 151 -14.43 -3.12 13.89
N ASP A 152 -15.36 -3.67 14.66
CA ASP A 152 -15.61 -3.33 16.06
C ASP A 152 -14.33 -3.34 16.91
N VAL A 153 -14.40 -2.54 17.96
CA VAL A 153 -13.43 -1.54 18.37
C VAL A 153 -12.25 -2.10 19.20
N GLU A 154 -12.24 -3.40 19.50
CA GLU A 154 -11.39 -3.91 20.59
C GLU A 154 -10.44 -5.07 20.20
N GLY A 155 -10.61 -5.70 19.03
CA GLY A 155 -9.80 -6.89 18.67
C GLY A 155 -8.76 -6.71 17.54
N ARG A 156 -8.95 -5.74 16.63
CA ARG A 156 -8.09 -5.53 15.44
C ARG A 156 -7.55 -4.09 15.31
N ASN A 157 -7.90 -3.23 16.26
CA ASN A 157 -7.50 -1.82 16.26
C ASN A 157 -6.05 -1.58 16.67
N ALA A 158 -5.40 -2.55 17.33
CA ALA A 158 -3.95 -2.50 17.51
C ALA A 158 -3.21 -2.78 16.19
N PHE A 159 -3.60 -3.81 15.43
CA PHE A 159 -2.86 -4.25 14.25
C PHE A 159 -2.83 -3.20 13.12
N HIS A 160 -3.96 -2.54 12.83
CA HIS A 160 -4.05 -1.54 11.75
C HIS A 160 -3.44 -0.17 12.10
N HIS A 161 -3.49 0.27 13.36
CA HIS A 161 -2.85 1.53 13.76
C HIS A 161 -1.33 1.38 13.93
N LEU A 162 -0.85 0.21 14.39
CA LEU A 162 0.57 -0.10 14.45
C LEU A 162 1.20 -0.20 13.05
N ASN A 163 0.49 -0.71 12.05
CA ASN A 163 1.05 -0.86 10.70
C ASN A 163 1.32 0.47 10.00
N PHE A 164 0.40 1.44 10.05
CA PHE A 164 0.64 2.75 9.40
C PHE A 164 1.82 3.51 10.02
N ALA A 165 1.91 3.48 11.36
CA ALA A 165 3.04 4.03 12.08
C ALA A 165 4.33 3.27 11.74
N ASN A 166 4.30 1.93 11.66
CA ASN A 166 5.45 1.11 11.29
C ASN A 166 5.96 1.37 9.87
N ILE A 167 5.08 1.57 8.88
CA ILE A 167 5.47 1.89 7.49
C ILE A 167 6.40 3.09 7.49
N PHE A 168 6.06 4.14 8.23
CA PHE A 168 6.84 5.38 8.28
C PHE A 168 7.90 5.40 9.39
N PHE A 169 7.80 4.56 10.41
CA PHE A 169 8.75 4.50 11.53
C PHE A 169 10.19 4.31 11.04
N ASN A 170 10.40 3.41 10.08
CA ASN A 170 11.71 3.18 9.46
C ASN A 170 12.25 4.39 8.68
N PHE A 171 11.39 5.32 8.26
CA PHE A 171 11.78 6.56 7.59
C PHE A 171 11.97 7.74 8.55
N PHE A 172 11.41 7.69 9.77
CA PHE A 172 11.57 8.74 10.78
C PHE A 172 12.80 8.53 11.68
N VAL A 173 13.24 7.29 11.89
CA VAL A 173 14.47 7.01 12.66
C VAL A 173 15.66 7.28 11.75
N VAL A 174 16.22 8.49 11.81
CA VAL A 174 17.50 8.87 11.18
C VAL A 174 18.65 8.37 12.04
#